data_AF-A0A2E1ZUA2-F1
#
_entry.id   AF-A0A2E1ZUA2-F1
#
_cell.length_a   1.000
_cell.length_b   1.000
_cell.length_c   1.000
_cell.angle_alpha   90.00
_cell.angle_beta   90.00
_cell.angle_gamma   90.00
#
_symmetry.space_group_name_H-M   'P 1'
#
loop_
_entity.id
_entity.type
_entity.pdbx_description
1 polymer ?
#
loop_
_entity_poly.entity_id
_entity_poly.type
_entity_poly.pdbx_seq_one_letter_code
_entity_poly.pdbx_strand_id
1 'polypeptide(L)'
;MDLIDETWMDPSSEDYNEHVVTLINFDDPNQPYSCTQWADAGSTEHNFMIDDGAGYTVHGWFNTGSAFPSNVWVDHNMEVYYKTNGTGYYLANLKLQQMLDACEPCNDPDIDQDGTYNDVDNCPNDYNPGQYDDDGDGVGNACDDCSNMLGDVNDDLLVDILDIVTSVNIVLAGGINAAGYTDCEMTDANMNGDTLVNILDVIQIINLVIGSSRENADLNFEGTADISYIYDGDDLRISIQSDVDVLGFQLNIDTDKSFDVELINNSHVKLWSSSINNEMVVLALDELMLNRPFDSRNINFVINDASGINIQDIEFTVSSNGGSDVEVNLEASGLGSEVPEYYGLSKIYPNPFNPSTEIEFSLPYDTNISLSVYDLSGREVGVIFEGFQTSGVHSYQWNASQFPSGVYYVKFQFDNQVQSMKAVLMK
;
A
#
# COMPACT_ATOMS: atom_id res chain seq x y z
N MET A 1 42.70 43.91 14.87
CA MET A 1 41.87 44.92 15.55
C MET A 1 40.57 44.22 15.78
N ASP A 2 40.15 44.16 17.05
CA ASP A 2 38.88 43.57 17.44
C ASP A 2 37.70 44.11 16.62
N LEU A 3 36.67 43.26 16.52
CA LEU A 3 35.26 43.51 16.19
C LEU A 3 34.88 43.60 14.69
N ILE A 4 34.35 42.47 14.18
CA ILE A 4 33.25 42.42 13.20
C ILE A 4 32.17 41.56 13.90
N ASP A 5 31.31 42.16 14.72
CA ASP A 5 30.04 42.84 14.45
C ASP A 5 28.85 41.84 14.43
N GLU A 6 27.98 42.00 15.43
CA GLU A 6 27.01 41.05 16.01
C GLU A 6 25.74 40.79 15.17
N THR A 7 25.75 41.09 13.86
CA THR A 7 24.49 41.17 13.08
C THR A 7 24.06 39.88 12.36
N TRP A 8 24.80 38.77 12.50
CA TRP A 8 24.46 37.48 11.89
C TRP A 8 23.99 36.41 12.89
N MET A 9 23.68 36.82 14.12
CA MET A 9 23.30 35.91 15.21
C MET A 9 21.93 36.21 15.82
N ASP A 10 21.07 36.99 15.14
CA ASP A 10 19.71 37.28 15.60
C ASP A 10 18.70 36.27 15.05
N PRO A 11 18.11 35.39 15.90
CA PRO A 11 17.12 34.38 15.47
C PRO A 11 15.78 34.98 15.03
N SER A 12 15.60 36.30 15.10
CA SER A 12 14.38 37.00 14.68
C SER A 12 14.46 37.64 13.28
N SER A 13 15.57 37.41 12.56
CA SER A 13 15.80 37.85 11.18
C SER A 13 15.07 36.96 10.16
N GLU A 14 14.45 37.56 9.13
CA GLU A 14 13.81 36.83 8.01
C GLU A 14 14.81 36.04 7.14
N ASP A 15 16.12 36.27 7.30
CA ASP A 15 17.20 35.62 6.56
C ASP A 15 18.01 34.59 7.40
N TYR A 16 17.52 34.20 8.58
CA TYR A 16 18.18 33.17 9.41
C TYR A 16 17.94 31.75 8.85
N ASN A 17 19.01 30.99 8.59
CA ASN A 17 18.94 29.61 8.12
C ASN A 17 19.78 28.69 9.02
N GLU A 18 19.12 27.77 9.71
CA GLU A 18 19.72 26.85 10.67
C GLU A 18 20.59 25.74 10.04
N HIS A 19 20.61 25.64 8.71
CA HIS A 19 21.41 24.67 7.96
C HIS A 19 22.69 25.24 7.33
N VAL A 20 23.06 26.49 7.66
CA VAL A 20 24.25 27.14 7.10
C VAL A 20 25.32 27.34 8.19
N VAL A 21 26.51 26.77 7.98
CA VAL A 21 27.69 26.97 8.84
C VAL A 21 28.74 27.81 8.12
N THR A 22 29.17 28.90 8.76
CA THR A 22 30.25 29.77 8.26
C THR A 22 31.61 29.24 8.69
N LEU A 23 32.45 28.80 7.75
CA LEU A 23 33.85 28.45 8.01
C LEU A 23 34.73 29.71 7.88
N ILE A 24 35.12 30.28 9.02
CA ILE A 24 35.90 31.53 9.10
C ILE A 24 37.42 31.28 9.18
N ASN A 25 37.83 30.00 9.19
CA ASN A 25 39.22 29.50 9.20
C ASN A 25 39.19 27.97 8.96
N PHE A 26 40.33 27.34 8.67
CA PHE A 26 40.51 25.86 8.75
C PHE A 26 40.48 25.38 10.22
N ASP A 27 39.51 25.83 11.00
CA ASP A 27 39.24 25.24 12.31
C ASP A 27 38.32 24.02 12.10
N ASP A 28 39.01 22.91 11.81
CA ASP A 28 38.69 21.49 12.02
C ASP A 28 37.23 21.10 12.35
N PRO A 29 36.42 20.67 11.37
CA PRO A 29 35.11 20.03 11.58
C PRO A 29 35.09 18.63 12.24
N ASN A 30 36.03 18.31 13.15
CA ASN A 30 36.24 17.01 13.83
C ASN A 30 36.76 15.89 12.91
N GLN A 31 38.04 15.53 13.11
CA GLN A 31 38.66 14.35 12.51
C GLN A 31 38.16 13.02 13.08
N PRO A 32 38.18 11.92 12.27
CA PRO A 32 38.61 11.84 10.87
C PRO A 32 37.47 11.98 9.84
N TYR A 33 37.76 12.57 8.66
CA TYR A 33 36.82 12.68 7.53
C TYR A 33 36.71 11.37 6.74
N SER A 34 35.54 11.08 6.14
CA SER A 34 35.36 9.95 5.22
C SER A 34 35.30 10.37 3.75
N CYS A 35 35.65 9.44 2.86
CA CYS A 35 35.62 9.60 1.41
C CYS A 35 34.20 9.89 0.88
N THR A 36 33.18 9.36 1.55
CA THR A 36 31.74 9.56 1.28
C THR A 36 31.32 11.02 1.49
N GLN A 37 31.83 11.67 2.54
CA GLN A 37 31.53 13.09 2.82
C GLN A 37 32.02 14.05 1.74
N TRP A 38 33.05 13.68 0.98
CA TRP A 38 33.52 14.44 -0.19
C TRP A 38 32.75 14.13 -1.48
N ALA A 39 32.20 12.91 -1.61
CA ALA A 39 31.51 12.45 -2.81
C ALA A 39 30.07 12.98 -2.92
N ASP A 40 29.36 13.12 -1.79
CA ASP A 40 27.95 13.54 -1.75
C ASP A 40 27.72 15.04 -1.98
N ALA A 41 28.79 15.84 -2.06
CA ALA A 41 28.69 17.27 -2.39
C ALA A 41 28.57 17.54 -3.91
N GLY A 42 28.45 16.48 -4.73
CA GLY A 42 28.56 16.53 -6.19
C GLY A 42 27.28 16.83 -6.98
N SER A 43 26.12 17.04 -6.36
CA SER A 43 24.89 17.32 -7.11
C SER A 43 24.55 18.82 -7.18
N THR A 44 24.85 19.37 -8.35
CA THR A 44 24.21 20.51 -9.03
C THR A 44 24.49 21.95 -8.53
N GLU A 45 25.12 22.71 -9.43
CA GLU A 45 25.15 24.17 -9.58
C GLU A 45 26.16 25.07 -8.83
N HIS A 46 27.02 24.58 -7.93
CA HIS A 46 27.95 25.49 -7.24
C HIS A 46 29.43 25.08 -7.33
N ASN A 47 30.25 26.03 -7.82
CA ASN A 47 31.70 25.97 -7.67
C ASN A 47 32.04 26.26 -6.21
N PHE A 48 32.80 25.37 -5.59
CA PHE A 48 33.43 25.59 -4.28
C PHE A 48 34.49 26.69 -4.40
N MET A 49 34.09 27.96 -4.25
CA MET A 49 35.02 29.07 -4.09
C MET A 49 35.03 29.52 -2.63
N ILE A 50 36.24 29.58 -2.07
CA ILE A 50 36.55 30.27 -0.81
C ILE A 50 36.43 31.78 -1.07
N ASP A 51 35.64 32.49 -0.26
CA ASP A 51 35.74 33.95 -0.12
C ASP A 51 36.84 34.28 0.89
N ASP A 52 37.96 34.85 0.43
CA ASP A 52 39.15 35.21 1.23
C ASP A 52 39.02 36.61 1.87
N GLY A 53 37.81 37.16 1.91
CA GLY A 53 37.54 38.50 2.41
C GLY A 53 38.44 39.58 1.75
N ALA A 54 38.54 40.74 2.39
CA ALA A 54 39.30 41.88 1.84
C ALA A 54 40.85 41.74 1.95
N GLY A 55 41.37 40.58 2.41
CA GLY A 55 42.75 40.43 2.89
C GLY A 55 43.71 39.62 2.02
N TYR A 56 43.22 38.81 1.07
CA TYR A 56 44.04 37.90 0.25
C TYR A 56 44.92 36.92 1.07
N THR A 57 44.47 36.51 2.27
CA THR A 57 45.29 35.74 3.21
C THR A 57 45.52 34.31 2.72
N VAL A 58 44.46 33.63 2.30
CA VAL A 58 44.51 32.27 1.75
C VAL A 58 45.17 32.28 0.37
N HIS A 59 44.89 33.28 -0.47
CA HIS A 59 45.57 33.45 -1.75
C HIS A 59 47.09 33.67 -1.59
N GLY A 60 47.50 34.37 -0.53
CA GLY A 60 48.90 34.61 -0.17
C GLY A 60 49.72 33.33 0.03
N TRP A 61 49.12 32.27 0.57
CA TRP A 61 49.79 30.98 0.82
C TRP A 61 50.18 30.24 -0.46
N PHE A 62 49.46 30.49 -1.55
CA PHE A 62 49.69 29.84 -2.83
C PHE A 62 50.40 30.73 -3.87
N ASN A 63 50.82 31.94 -3.45
CA ASN A 63 51.51 32.90 -4.31
C ASN A 63 52.83 32.32 -4.84
N THR A 64 53.04 32.46 -6.15
CA THR A 64 54.34 32.18 -6.78
C THR A 64 54.85 33.44 -7.46
N GLY A 65 55.67 34.22 -6.74
CA GLY A 65 56.21 35.49 -7.20
C GLY A 65 55.18 36.62 -7.15
N SER A 66 54.68 37.04 -8.31
CA SER A 66 53.72 38.15 -8.43
C SER A 66 52.36 37.71 -8.98
N ALA A 67 52.03 36.42 -8.86
CA ALA A 67 50.80 35.84 -9.40
C ALA A 67 50.19 34.82 -8.43
N PHE A 68 48.86 34.80 -8.38
CA PHE A 68 48.05 33.88 -7.58
C PHE A 68 47.37 32.87 -8.51
N PRO A 69 47.30 31.58 -8.14
CA PRO A 69 46.47 30.61 -8.85
C PRO A 69 44.99 30.94 -8.63
N SER A 70 44.17 30.86 -9.68
CA SER A 70 42.72 31.01 -9.54
C SER A 70 42.03 29.76 -8.98
N ASN A 71 42.69 28.59 -9.06
CA ASN A 71 42.19 27.34 -8.52
C ASN A 71 43.34 26.51 -7.91
N VAL A 72 43.08 25.91 -6.75
CA VAL A 72 44.01 25.06 -6.00
C VAL A 72 43.26 23.81 -5.54
N TRP A 73 43.84 22.63 -5.78
CA TRP A 73 43.35 21.35 -5.26
C TRP A 73 44.26 20.92 -4.12
N VAL A 74 43.65 20.59 -2.99
CA VAL A 74 44.33 20.13 -1.77
C VAL A 74 43.81 18.73 -1.48
N ASP A 75 44.71 17.78 -1.24
CA ASP A 75 44.35 16.38 -0.98
C ASP A 75 43.95 16.13 0.48
N HIS A 76 43.58 14.88 0.79
CA HIS A 76 43.15 14.45 2.12
C HIS A 76 44.25 14.55 3.20
N ASN A 77 45.52 14.73 2.80
CA ASN A 77 46.65 14.97 3.72
C ASN A 77 46.93 16.46 3.91
N MET A 78 46.05 17.33 3.39
CA MET A 78 46.22 18.79 3.38
C MET A 78 47.44 19.27 2.58
N GLU A 79 47.89 18.48 1.60
CA GLU A 79 48.96 18.85 0.68
C GLU A 79 48.40 19.42 -0.62
N VAL A 80 49.13 20.37 -1.22
CA VAL A 80 48.72 20.96 -2.51
C VAL A 80 48.98 19.96 -3.63
N TYR A 81 47.91 19.34 -4.10
CA TYR A 81 47.94 18.37 -5.19
C TYR A 81 48.14 19.02 -6.57
N TYR A 82 47.41 20.12 -6.85
CA TYR A 82 47.48 20.80 -8.15
C TYR A 82 47.10 22.29 -8.06
N LYS A 83 47.72 23.12 -8.91
CA LYS A 83 47.46 24.56 -9.02
C LYS A 83 47.31 24.97 -10.49
N THR A 84 46.35 25.84 -10.80
CA THR A 84 46.17 26.35 -12.16
C THR A 84 45.49 27.72 -12.20
N ASN A 85 45.51 28.36 -13.38
CA ASN A 85 44.85 29.63 -13.69
C ASN A 85 43.80 29.41 -14.78
N GLY A 86 42.53 29.48 -14.41
CA GLY A 86 41.36 29.22 -15.25
C GLY A 86 41.16 27.72 -15.47
N THR A 87 40.21 27.13 -14.75
CA THR A 87 39.90 25.70 -14.87
C THR A 87 38.56 25.51 -15.57
N GLY A 88 38.57 24.83 -16.71
CA GLY A 88 37.34 24.34 -17.33
C GLY A 88 36.89 23.02 -16.71
N TYR A 89 35.58 22.73 -16.81
CA TYR A 89 34.91 21.55 -16.26
C TYR A 89 35.69 20.23 -16.43
N TYR A 90 36.18 19.96 -17.65
CA TYR A 90 36.92 18.72 -17.94
C TYR A 90 38.19 18.56 -17.09
N LEU A 91 38.97 19.64 -16.92
CA LEU A 91 40.21 19.58 -16.16
C LEU A 91 39.93 19.47 -14.65
N ALA A 92 38.86 20.13 -14.17
CA ALA A 92 38.44 20.02 -12.77
C ALA A 92 38.08 18.56 -12.42
N ASN A 93 37.23 17.92 -13.24
CA ASN A 93 36.83 16.52 -13.02
C ASN A 93 38.01 15.56 -13.15
N LEU A 94 38.90 15.77 -14.11
CA LEU A 94 40.09 14.94 -14.24
C LEU A 94 40.97 15.00 -12.99
N LYS A 95 41.12 16.19 -12.38
CA LYS A 95 41.91 16.34 -11.14
C LYS A 95 41.22 15.75 -9.92
N LEU A 96 39.91 15.89 -9.83
CA LEU A 96 39.13 15.25 -8.78
C LEU A 96 39.26 13.73 -8.86
N GLN A 97 39.07 13.14 -10.04
CA GLN A 97 39.19 11.70 -10.24
C GLN A 97 40.60 11.19 -9.90
N GLN A 98 41.64 11.91 -10.32
CA GLN A 98 43.03 11.54 -10.00
C GLN A 98 43.34 11.60 -8.49
N MET A 99 42.63 12.45 -7.73
CA MET A 99 42.78 12.52 -6.28
C MET A 99 41.99 11.40 -5.59
N LEU A 100 40.80 11.06 -6.09
CA LEU A 100 40.02 9.91 -5.62
C LEU A 100 40.76 8.59 -5.88
N ASP A 101 41.33 8.42 -7.08
CA ASP A 101 42.12 7.23 -7.44
C ASP A 101 43.45 7.13 -6.64
N ALA A 102 43.94 8.24 -6.10
CA ALA A 102 45.18 8.31 -5.31
C ALA A 102 44.95 8.19 -3.80
N CYS A 103 43.68 8.23 -3.34
CA CYS A 103 43.33 7.70 -2.03
C CYS A 103 43.49 6.17 -2.09
N GLU A 104 44.61 5.65 -1.58
CA GLU A 104 44.69 4.25 -1.14
C GLU A 104 43.45 3.93 -0.28
N PRO A 105 42.89 2.70 -0.32
CA PRO A 105 41.54 2.42 0.15
C PRO A 105 41.35 2.99 1.55
N CYS A 106 40.33 3.84 1.69
CA CYS A 106 39.93 4.42 2.96
C CYS A 106 39.83 3.24 3.93
N ASN A 107 40.65 3.23 5.00
CA ASN A 107 40.76 2.11 5.94
C ASN A 107 39.34 1.71 6.38
N ASP A 108 38.80 0.66 5.79
CA ASP A 108 37.51 0.13 6.18
C ASP A 108 37.78 -0.93 7.25
N PRO A 109 37.51 -0.63 8.53
CA PRO A 109 37.74 -1.59 9.58
C PRO A 109 36.76 -2.77 9.45
N ASP A 110 37.09 -3.89 10.06
CA ASP A 110 36.15 -4.97 10.34
C ASP A 110 35.77 -4.77 11.82
N ILE A 111 34.58 -4.20 12.07
CA ILE A 111 34.17 -3.72 13.41
C ILE A 111 33.87 -4.90 14.34
N ASP A 112 33.20 -5.93 13.85
CA ASP A 112 32.72 -7.07 14.62
C ASP A 112 33.68 -8.28 14.57
N GLN A 113 34.72 -8.19 13.75
CA GLN A 113 35.79 -9.17 13.56
C GLN A 113 35.31 -10.50 12.95
N ASP A 114 34.29 -10.44 12.09
CA ASP A 114 33.72 -11.59 11.40
C ASP A 114 34.53 -12.04 10.17
N GLY A 115 35.43 -11.18 9.68
CA GLY A 115 36.26 -11.41 8.49
C GLY A 115 35.79 -10.69 7.22
N THR A 116 34.75 -9.89 7.31
CA THR A 116 34.18 -9.01 6.27
C THR A 116 34.43 -7.55 6.67
N TYR A 117 34.65 -6.66 5.69
CA TYR A 117 34.86 -5.23 5.96
C TYR A 117 33.52 -4.49 5.89
N ASN A 118 33.31 -3.43 6.69
CA ASN A 118 31.98 -2.83 6.87
C ASN A 118 31.30 -2.36 5.58
N ASP A 119 32.05 -2.01 4.54
CA ASP A 119 31.53 -1.51 3.26
C ASP A 119 30.85 -2.60 2.41
N VAL A 120 31.12 -3.86 2.73
CA VAL A 120 30.55 -5.04 2.06
C VAL A 120 29.95 -6.04 3.06
N ASP A 121 29.90 -5.69 4.35
CA ASP A 121 29.32 -6.49 5.42
C ASP A 121 27.81 -6.22 5.51
N ASN A 122 27.00 -7.26 5.38
CA ASN A 122 25.54 -7.15 5.49
C ASN A 122 25.06 -7.07 6.95
N CYS A 123 25.96 -7.22 7.94
CA CYS A 123 25.73 -6.93 9.35
C CYS A 123 26.96 -6.27 10.02
N PRO A 124 27.30 -5.00 9.71
CA PRO A 124 28.56 -4.37 10.12
C PRO A 124 28.86 -4.29 11.63
N ASN A 125 27.90 -4.66 12.49
CA ASN A 125 28.04 -4.64 13.94
C ASN A 125 27.81 -6.01 14.59
N ASP A 126 27.43 -7.05 13.84
CA ASP A 126 26.96 -8.33 14.36
C ASP A 126 27.66 -9.52 13.68
N TYR A 127 28.56 -10.16 14.42
CA TYR A 127 29.44 -11.24 13.94
C TYR A 127 28.71 -12.29 13.10
N ASN A 128 28.92 -12.27 11.77
CA ASN A 128 28.27 -13.18 10.83
C ASN A 128 29.16 -13.61 9.64
N PRO A 129 30.27 -14.36 9.87
CA PRO A 129 31.29 -14.68 8.83
C PRO A 129 30.78 -15.40 7.58
N GLY A 130 29.58 -15.97 7.65
CA GLY A 130 28.91 -16.63 6.54
C GLY A 130 28.20 -15.67 5.59
N GLN A 131 27.96 -14.43 6.03
CA GLN A 131 27.22 -13.37 5.32
C GLN A 131 25.93 -13.93 4.70
N TYR A 132 25.22 -14.77 5.47
CA TYR A 132 23.95 -15.35 5.06
C TYR A 132 22.91 -14.25 5.03
N ASP A 133 22.11 -14.28 3.98
CA ASP A 133 21.05 -13.34 3.63
C ASP A 133 20.05 -14.19 2.84
N ASP A 134 19.12 -14.80 3.57
CA ASP A 134 18.23 -15.84 3.02
C ASP A 134 17.12 -15.24 2.14
N ASP A 135 16.69 -14.00 2.41
CA ASP A 135 15.68 -13.24 1.66
C ASP A 135 16.28 -12.34 0.55
N GLY A 136 17.56 -11.97 0.65
CA GLY A 136 18.28 -11.19 -0.36
C GLY A 136 18.03 -9.68 -0.29
N ASP A 137 17.60 -9.14 0.84
CA ASP A 137 17.31 -7.71 1.02
C ASP A 137 18.58 -6.85 1.27
N GLY A 138 19.71 -7.51 1.53
CA GLY A 138 21.01 -6.88 1.80
C GLY A 138 21.34 -6.67 3.29
N VAL A 139 20.45 -7.07 4.20
CA VAL A 139 20.65 -7.20 5.64
C VAL A 139 20.91 -8.68 5.94
N GLY A 140 21.96 -9.00 6.69
CA GLY A 140 22.28 -10.40 6.96
C GLY A 140 21.36 -11.01 8.03
N ASN A 141 21.10 -12.31 7.96
CA ASN A 141 20.28 -13.06 8.95
C ASN A 141 20.70 -12.87 10.42
N ALA A 142 21.91 -12.37 10.68
CA ALA A 142 22.42 -12.16 12.03
C ALA A 142 21.97 -10.83 12.66
N CYS A 143 21.61 -9.85 11.83
CA CYS A 143 21.14 -8.53 12.21
C CYS A 143 19.79 -8.18 11.58
N ASP A 144 19.22 -9.11 10.80
CA ASP A 144 17.86 -9.04 10.31
C ASP A 144 16.92 -9.73 11.30
N ASP A 145 16.15 -8.92 12.03
CA ASP A 145 15.16 -9.41 12.97
C ASP A 145 13.84 -9.85 12.28
N CYS A 146 13.61 -9.46 11.00
CA CYS A 146 12.32 -9.65 10.31
C CYS A 146 12.41 -10.31 8.92
N SER A 147 13.60 -10.65 8.41
CA SER A 147 13.81 -11.16 7.02
C SER A 147 13.20 -10.28 5.90
N ASN A 148 12.71 -9.07 6.26
CA ASN A 148 11.85 -8.11 5.55
C ASN A 148 11.08 -8.64 4.32
N MET A 149 10.49 -9.82 4.42
CA MET A 149 9.84 -10.48 3.29
C MET A 149 8.36 -10.12 3.29
N LEU A 150 8.04 -8.94 2.74
CA LEU A 150 6.65 -8.46 2.65
C LEU A 150 5.69 -9.55 2.15
N GLY A 151 4.71 -9.88 2.99
CA GLY A 151 3.70 -10.90 2.76
C GLY A 151 3.99 -12.27 3.37
N ASP A 152 5.20 -12.53 3.84
CA ASP A 152 5.59 -13.71 4.63
C ASP A 152 5.39 -13.42 6.11
N VAL A 153 4.12 -13.33 6.50
CA VAL A 153 3.70 -12.80 7.80
C VAL A 153 4.05 -13.74 8.95
N ASN A 154 4.34 -15.01 8.69
CA ASN A 154 4.70 -15.97 9.72
C ASN A 154 6.22 -16.29 9.79
N ASP A 155 7.03 -15.57 9.01
CA ASP A 155 8.49 -15.70 8.90
C ASP A 155 8.98 -17.13 8.59
N ASP A 156 8.29 -17.85 7.70
CA ASP A 156 8.69 -19.22 7.30
C ASP A 156 9.36 -19.31 5.91
N LEU A 157 9.64 -18.15 5.31
CA LEU A 157 10.23 -17.93 3.99
C LEU A 157 9.32 -18.34 2.84
N LEU A 158 8.01 -18.50 3.08
CA LEU A 158 7.02 -18.87 2.07
C LEU A 158 5.73 -18.05 2.21
N VAL A 159 5.50 -17.17 1.24
CA VAL A 159 4.18 -16.51 1.10
C VAL A 159 3.11 -17.51 0.66
N ASP A 160 2.30 -17.98 1.60
CA ASP A 160 1.22 -18.94 1.42
C ASP A 160 -0.07 -18.61 2.20
N ILE A 161 -0.97 -19.59 2.31
CA ILE A 161 -2.27 -19.41 2.96
C ILE A 161 -2.17 -19.11 4.46
N LEU A 162 -1.10 -19.54 5.11
CA LEU A 162 -0.87 -19.28 6.53
C LEU A 162 -0.63 -17.80 6.78
N ASP A 163 0.00 -17.08 5.87
CA ASP A 163 0.20 -15.63 5.98
C ASP A 163 -1.12 -14.89 5.91
N ILE A 164 -1.98 -15.24 4.96
CA ILE A 164 -3.33 -14.69 4.84
C ILE A 164 -4.10 -14.89 6.16
N VAL A 165 -4.02 -16.09 6.74
CA VAL A 165 -4.68 -16.40 8.03
C VAL A 165 -4.12 -15.53 9.15
N THR A 166 -2.80 -15.35 9.22
CA THR A 166 -2.15 -14.52 10.23
C THR A 166 -2.50 -13.04 10.04
N SER A 167 -2.44 -12.50 8.82
CA SER A 167 -2.83 -11.11 8.52
C SER A 167 -4.28 -10.83 8.89
N VAL A 168 -5.22 -11.73 8.54
CA VAL A 168 -6.63 -11.58 8.94
C VAL A 168 -6.77 -11.54 10.47
N ASN A 169 -6.01 -12.37 11.19
CA ASN A 169 -6.04 -12.35 12.65
C ASN A 169 -5.39 -11.08 13.24
N ILE A 170 -4.35 -10.53 12.61
CA ILE A 170 -3.74 -9.23 12.99
C ILE A 170 -4.78 -8.12 12.84
N VAL A 171 -5.46 -8.03 11.68
CA VAL A 171 -6.51 -7.02 11.43
C VAL A 171 -7.62 -7.14 12.47
N LEU A 172 -8.15 -8.35 12.71
CA LEU A 172 -9.18 -8.61 13.72
C LEU A 172 -8.71 -8.37 15.17
N ALA A 173 -7.40 -8.34 15.40
CA ALA A 173 -6.78 -8.07 16.70
C ALA A 173 -6.48 -6.57 16.94
N GLY A 174 -6.75 -5.70 15.96
CA GLY A 174 -6.52 -4.26 16.05
C GLY A 174 -5.43 -3.73 15.11
N GLY A 175 -5.09 -4.49 14.05
CA GLY A 175 -4.11 -4.09 13.04
C GLY A 175 -2.72 -3.88 13.63
N ILE A 176 -2.09 -2.74 13.36
CA ILE A 176 -0.76 -2.39 13.89
C ILE A 176 -0.67 -2.31 15.42
N ASN A 177 -1.82 -2.28 16.12
CA ASN A 177 -1.88 -2.29 17.59
C ASN A 177 -2.22 -3.68 18.15
N ALA A 178 -2.20 -4.72 17.32
CA ALA A 178 -2.60 -6.06 17.70
C ALA A 178 -1.67 -6.65 18.76
N ALA A 179 -2.22 -6.93 19.94
CA ALA A 179 -1.47 -7.57 21.01
C ALA A 179 -1.25 -9.06 20.70
N GLY A 180 -0.01 -9.53 20.84
CA GLY A 180 0.34 -10.94 20.66
C GLY A 180 0.96 -11.28 19.32
N TYR A 181 1.20 -10.27 18.47
CA TYR A 181 2.02 -10.35 17.27
C TYR A 181 3.30 -9.53 17.46
N THR A 182 4.34 -9.91 16.74
CA THR A 182 5.62 -9.20 16.71
C THR A 182 5.56 -8.01 15.76
N ASP A 183 6.50 -7.07 15.91
CA ASP A 183 6.61 -5.94 15.00
C ASP A 183 6.97 -6.39 13.57
N CYS A 184 7.65 -7.53 13.41
CA CYS A 184 7.95 -8.15 12.12
C CYS A 184 6.68 -8.64 11.44
N GLU A 185 5.91 -9.52 12.10
CA GLU A 185 4.63 -10.03 11.57
C GLU A 185 3.71 -8.89 11.12
N MET A 186 3.66 -7.78 11.86
CA MET A 186 2.84 -6.61 11.49
C MET A 186 3.45 -5.79 10.33
N THR A 187 4.78 -5.73 10.23
CA THR A 187 5.48 -5.04 9.14
C THR A 187 5.33 -5.82 7.84
N ASP A 188 5.51 -7.14 7.86
CA ASP A 188 5.35 -7.99 6.68
C ASP A 188 3.89 -8.13 6.26
N ALA A 189 2.95 -7.97 7.20
CA ALA A 189 1.53 -7.87 6.88
C ALA A 189 1.13 -6.51 6.27
N ASN A 190 1.96 -5.46 6.32
CA ASN A 190 1.67 -4.13 5.78
C ASN A 190 2.25 -4.01 4.36
N MET A 191 1.46 -4.43 3.36
CA MET A 191 1.93 -4.61 1.99
C MET A 191 2.07 -3.31 1.21
N ASN A 192 1.29 -2.28 1.56
CA ASN A 192 1.33 -0.97 0.89
C ASN A 192 2.21 0.06 1.62
N GLY A 193 2.69 -0.23 2.83
CA GLY A 193 3.57 0.66 3.60
C GLY A 193 2.87 1.89 4.17
N ASP A 194 1.54 1.90 4.29
CA ASP A 194 0.75 3.06 4.75
C ASP A 194 0.65 3.20 6.29
N THR A 195 1.35 2.33 7.02
CA THR A 195 1.42 2.20 8.48
C THR A 195 0.19 1.57 9.14
N LEU A 196 -0.79 1.15 8.34
CA LEU A 196 -1.92 0.35 8.80
C LEU A 196 -1.71 -1.09 8.37
N VAL A 197 -2.40 -2.00 9.07
CA VAL A 197 -2.59 -3.38 8.61
C VAL A 197 -4.10 -3.56 8.54
N ASN A 198 -4.63 -3.64 7.32
CA ASN A 198 -6.07 -3.68 7.06
C ASN A 198 -6.39 -4.61 5.89
N ILE A 199 -7.65 -4.58 5.43
CA ILE A 199 -8.10 -5.45 4.33
C ILE A 199 -7.34 -5.24 3.02
N LEU A 200 -6.81 -4.05 2.74
CA LEU A 200 -6.04 -3.76 1.54
C LEU A 200 -4.79 -4.65 1.47
N ASP A 201 -4.12 -4.82 2.61
CA ASP A 201 -2.92 -5.65 2.70
C ASP A 201 -3.24 -7.13 2.53
N VAL A 202 -4.33 -7.59 3.17
CA VAL A 202 -4.80 -8.97 3.06
C VAL A 202 -5.10 -9.33 1.60
N ILE A 203 -5.75 -8.44 0.84
CA ILE A 203 -6.03 -8.68 -0.59
C ILE A 203 -4.74 -8.74 -1.41
N GLN A 204 -3.72 -7.93 -1.08
CA GLN A 204 -2.42 -7.99 -1.73
C GLN A 204 -1.68 -9.31 -1.46
N ILE A 205 -1.73 -9.84 -0.23
CA ILE A 205 -1.15 -11.15 0.10
C ILE A 205 -1.91 -12.25 -0.63
N ILE A 206 -3.24 -12.22 -0.65
CA ILE A 206 -4.06 -13.16 -1.45
C ILE A 206 -3.62 -13.15 -2.91
N ASN A 207 -3.41 -11.97 -3.49
CA ASN A 207 -2.94 -11.82 -4.86
C ASN A 207 -1.56 -12.48 -5.09
N LEU A 208 -0.64 -12.35 -4.13
CA LEU A 208 0.67 -13.03 -4.19
C LEU A 208 0.50 -14.56 -4.17
N VAL A 209 -0.29 -15.08 -3.24
CA VAL A 209 -0.48 -16.52 -3.03
C VAL A 209 -1.15 -17.20 -4.24
N ILE A 210 -2.13 -16.55 -4.87
CA ILE A 210 -2.82 -17.10 -6.05
C ILE A 210 -2.07 -16.83 -7.36
N GLY A 211 -0.99 -16.03 -7.33
CA GLY A 211 -0.19 -15.69 -8.50
C GLY A 211 -0.91 -14.80 -9.51
N SER A 212 -1.93 -14.05 -9.09
CA SER A 212 -2.47 -12.94 -9.89
C SER A 212 -1.40 -11.86 -9.93
N SER A 213 -1.00 -11.46 -11.14
CA SER A 213 -0.02 -10.38 -11.30
C SER A 213 -0.53 -9.15 -10.56
N ARG A 214 0.32 -8.53 -9.72
CA ARG A 214 0.13 -7.16 -9.22
C ARG A 214 0.00 -6.26 -10.45
N GLU A 215 -1.21 -6.04 -10.95
CA GLU A 215 -1.46 -4.90 -11.83
C GLU A 215 -1.21 -3.69 -10.94
N ASN A 216 0.00 -3.13 -11.03
CA ASN A 216 0.51 -1.98 -10.30
C ASN A 216 -0.32 -1.62 -9.07
N ALA A 217 0.02 -2.20 -7.92
CA ALA A 217 -0.34 -1.62 -6.62
C ALA A 217 0.42 -0.28 -6.47
N ASP A 218 0.10 0.68 -7.34
CA ASP A 218 0.42 2.07 -7.13
C ASP A 218 -0.36 2.48 -5.88
N LEU A 219 0.30 3.24 -4.99
CA LEU A 219 -0.29 3.87 -3.80
C LEU A 219 -1.40 4.89 -4.14
N ASN A 220 -1.86 4.94 -5.39
CA ASN A 220 -2.90 5.81 -5.87
C ASN A 220 -4.24 5.07 -5.80
N PHE A 221 -5.26 5.72 -5.24
CA PHE A 221 -6.62 5.20 -5.19
C PHE A 221 -7.08 4.68 -6.56
N GLU A 222 -7.62 3.46 -6.60
CA GLU A 222 -8.10 2.82 -7.82
C GLU A 222 -9.62 2.94 -7.95
N GLY A 223 -10.13 4.16 -8.12
CA GLY A 223 -11.56 4.41 -8.34
C GLY A 223 -12.29 4.99 -7.13
N THR A 224 -13.61 4.98 -7.20
CA THR A 224 -14.50 5.59 -6.21
C THR A 224 -15.67 4.67 -5.86
N ALA A 225 -16.21 4.82 -4.65
CA ALA A 225 -17.41 4.13 -4.22
C ALA A 225 -18.34 5.08 -3.46
N ASP A 226 -19.63 5.07 -3.82
CA ASP A 226 -20.65 5.87 -3.15
C ASP A 226 -21.37 5.05 -2.09
N ILE A 227 -21.45 5.59 -0.87
CA ILE A 227 -22.19 5.01 0.25
C ILE A 227 -23.52 5.71 0.40
N SER A 228 -24.58 4.91 0.43
CA SER A 228 -25.93 5.32 0.79
C SER A 228 -26.42 4.49 1.98
N TYR A 229 -27.22 5.10 2.86
CA TYR A 229 -27.67 4.46 4.10
C TYR A 229 -29.07 4.92 4.52
N ILE A 230 -29.77 4.07 5.27
CA ILE A 230 -31.01 4.39 5.99
C ILE A 230 -31.07 3.71 7.35
N TYR A 231 -31.72 4.38 8.29
CA TYR A 231 -32.18 3.79 9.54
C TYR A 231 -33.58 3.19 9.31
N ASP A 232 -33.71 1.88 9.45
CA ASP A 232 -34.94 1.12 9.30
C ASP A 232 -35.33 0.52 10.66
N GLY A 233 -36.11 1.29 11.44
CA GLY A 233 -36.36 0.93 12.84
C GLY A 233 -35.09 1.07 13.68
N ASP A 234 -34.65 -0.03 14.29
CA ASP A 234 -33.41 -0.10 15.08
C ASP A 234 -32.19 -0.52 14.22
N ASP A 235 -32.40 -0.91 12.97
CA ASP A 235 -31.35 -1.41 12.08
C ASP A 235 -30.79 -0.28 11.19
N LEU A 236 -29.51 -0.41 10.82
CA LEU A 236 -28.85 0.46 9.86
C LEU A 236 -28.55 -0.33 8.58
N ARG A 237 -29.22 0.02 7.49
CA ARG A 237 -29.01 -0.57 6.16
C ARG A 237 -28.06 0.32 5.36
N ILE A 238 -27.01 -0.28 4.83
CA ILE A 238 -25.96 0.41 4.07
C ILE A 238 -25.80 -0.27 2.71
N SER A 239 -25.62 0.55 1.67
CA SER A 239 -25.33 0.14 0.31
C SER A 239 -24.11 0.91 -0.19
N ILE A 240 -23.10 0.18 -0.65
CA ILE A 240 -21.87 0.73 -1.23
C ILE A 240 -21.84 0.32 -2.70
N GLN A 241 -21.80 1.31 -3.60
CA GLN A 241 -21.67 1.09 -5.04
C GLN A 241 -20.32 1.60 -5.53
N SER A 242 -19.46 0.70 -5.99
CA SER A 242 -18.16 1.04 -6.57
C SER A 242 -18.20 1.14 -8.09
N ASP A 243 -17.36 2.00 -8.66
CA ASP A 243 -17.10 2.09 -10.09
C ASP A 243 -16.03 1.09 -10.58
N VAL A 244 -15.36 0.38 -9.67
CA VAL A 244 -14.37 -0.67 -9.93
C VAL A 244 -14.74 -2.00 -9.27
N ASP A 245 -14.06 -3.08 -9.65
CA ASP A 245 -14.24 -4.37 -9.00
C ASP A 245 -13.69 -4.32 -7.56
N VAL A 246 -14.50 -4.76 -6.60
CA VAL A 246 -14.14 -4.81 -5.18
C VAL A 246 -13.81 -6.24 -4.79
N LEU A 247 -12.74 -6.45 -4.01
CA LEU A 247 -12.32 -7.77 -3.53
C LEU A 247 -12.37 -7.94 -2.01
N GLY A 248 -12.24 -6.83 -1.31
CA GLY A 248 -12.22 -6.80 0.15
C GLY A 248 -12.97 -5.59 0.67
N PHE A 249 -13.62 -5.76 1.80
CA PHE A 249 -14.30 -4.70 2.51
C PHE A 249 -14.03 -4.81 4.00
N GLN A 250 -13.73 -3.69 4.63
CA GLN A 250 -13.58 -3.57 6.07
C GLN A 250 -14.41 -2.40 6.57
N LEU A 251 -14.99 -2.57 7.76
CA LEU A 251 -15.55 -1.48 8.52
C LEU A 251 -14.99 -1.49 9.94
N ASN A 252 -14.74 -0.30 10.47
CA ASN A 252 -14.38 -0.07 11.86
C ASN A 252 -15.44 0.82 12.49
N ILE A 253 -16.02 0.40 13.61
CA ILE A 253 -17.03 1.16 14.35
C ILE A 253 -16.45 1.54 15.71
N ASP A 254 -16.38 2.83 16.03
CA ASP A 254 -16.05 3.31 17.38
C ASP A 254 -17.25 3.08 18.31
N THR A 255 -17.20 1.97 19.06
CA THR A 255 -18.31 1.52 19.89
C THR A 255 -17.89 0.53 20.98
N ASP A 256 -18.52 0.64 22.15
CA ASP A 256 -18.43 -0.35 23.23
C ASP A 256 -19.44 -1.51 23.08
N LYS A 257 -20.28 -1.47 22.04
CA LYS A 257 -21.27 -2.50 21.72
C LYS A 257 -20.78 -3.42 20.61
N SER A 258 -21.23 -4.66 20.63
CA SER A 258 -21.09 -5.54 19.48
C SER A 258 -22.42 -5.58 18.72
N PHE A 259 -22.35 -5.49 17.41
CA PHE A 259 -23.50 -5.57 16.50
C PHE A 259 -23.43 -6.85 15.68
N ASP A 260 -24.58 -7.28 15.18
CA ASP A 260 -24.64 -8.34 14.19
C ASP A 260 -24.68 -7.70 12.80
N VAL A 261 -23.72 -8.05 11.95
CA VAL A 261 -23.60 -7.52 10.59
C VAL A 261 -23.90 -8.63 9.60
N GLU A 262 -24.90 -8.40 8.76
CA GLU A 262 -25.36 -9.37 7.76
C GLU A 262 -25.17 -8.81 6.36
N LEU A 263 -24.42 -9.54 5.52
CA LEU A 263 -24.37 -9.28 4.08
C LEU A 263 -25.69 -9.73 3.44
N ILE A 264 -26.28 -8.83 2.68
CA ILE A 264 -27.53 -9.05 1.96
C ILE A 264 -27.28 -9.82 0.65
N ASN A 265 -26.26 -9.38 -0.09
CA ASN A 265 -25.84 -9.92 -1.38
C ASN A 265 -24.45 -10.55 -1.25
N ASN A 266 -23.86 -11.00 -2.36
CA ASN A 266 -22.52 -11.61 -2.39
C ASN A 266 -22.43 -12.92 -1.60
N SER A 267 -23.22 -13.93 -1.98
CA SER A 267 -23.30 -15.21 -1.25
C SER A 267 -21.97 -15.98 -1.14
N HIS A 268 -20.97 -15.62 -1.93
CA HIS A 268 -19.62 -16.17 -1.87
C HIS A 268 -18.68 -15.44 -0.91
N VAL A 269 -19.11 -14.31 -0.35
CA VAL A 269 -18.33 -13.50 0.59
C VAL A 269 -18.68 -13.91 2.02
N LYS A 270 -17.65 -14.02 2.85
CA LYS A 270 -17.79 -14.32 4.27
C LYS A 270 -17.43 -13.08 5.11
N LEU A 271 -18.16 -12.91 6.22
CA LEU A 271 -17.87 -11.90 7.24
C LEU A 271 -17.16 -12.53 8.44
N TRP A 272 -16.14 -11.83 8.94
CA TRP A 272 -15.52 -12.04 10.25
C TRP A 272 -15.55 -10.76 11.03
N SER A 273 -15.72 -10.85 12.34
CA SER A 273 -15.81 -9.66 13.19
C SER A 273 -15.13 -9.88 14.54
N SER A 274 -14.60 -8.80 15.09
CA SER A 274 -13.99 -8.74 16.41
C SER A 274 -14.34 -7.42 17.08
N SER A 275 -14.37 -7.40 18.41
CA SER A 275 -14.58 -6.17 19.20
C SER A 275 -13.48 -6.04 20.24
N ILE A 276 -12.63 -5.03 20.10
CA ILE A 276 -11.44 -4.81 20.94
C ILE A 276 -11.34 -3.32 21.27
N ASN A 277 -11.07 -2.97 22.53
CA ASN A 277 -10.80 -1.59 22.95
C ASN A 277 -11.84 -0.53 22.53
N ASN A 278 -13.13 -0.87 22.57
CA ASN A 278 -14.24 -0.03 22.08
C ASN A 278 -14.22 0.22 20.57
N GLU A 279 -13.64 -0.70 19.81
CA GLU A 279 -13.70 -0.69 18.36
C GLU A 279 -14.21 -2.05 17.89
N MET A 280 -15.20 -2.03 17.00
CA MET A 280 -15.66 -3.23 16.31
C MET A 280 -15.11 -3.23 14.89
N VAL A 281 -14.32 -4.24 14.55
CA VAL A 281 -13.81 -4.47 13.20
C VAL A 281 -14.63 -5.57 12.56
N VAL A 282 -15.08 -5.34 11.32
CA VAL A 282 -15.67 -6.39 10.46
C VAL A 282 -14.93 -6.45 9.15
N LEU A 283 -14.54 -7.65 8.74
CA LEU A 283 -13.89 -7.95 7.48
C LEU A 283 -14.79 -8.79 6.60
N ALA A 284 -14.84 -8.46 5.31
CA ALA A 284 -15.56 -9.19 4.30
C ALA A 284 -14.64 -9.48 3.11
N LEU A 285 -14.51 -10.75 2.75
CA LEU A 285 -13.78 -11.19 1.56
C LEU A 285 -14.27 -12.57 1.09
N ASP A 286 -13.83 -13.02 -0.07
CA ASP A 286 -14.24 -14.29 -0.67
C ASP A 286 -14.01 -15.48 0.27
N GLU A 287 -15.05 -16.28 0.53
CA GLU A 287 -15.01 -17.44 1.43
C GLU A 287 -13.95 -18.47 1.03
N LEU A 288 -13.67 -18.57 -0.27
CA LEU A 288 -12.69 -19.51 -0.80
C LEU A 288 -11.28 -18.91 -0.96
N MET A 289 -11.08 -17.63 -0.62
CA MET A 289 -9.79 -16.94 -0.78
C MET A 289 -9.28 -16.98 -2.24
N LEU A 290 -10.19 -17.02 -3.22
CA LEU A 290 -9.84 -17.07 -4.65
C LEU A 290 -9.93 -15.69 -5.31
N ASN A 291 -10.06 -14.63 -4.51
CA ASN A 291 -10.20 -13.25 -4.98
C ASN A 291 -11.32 -13.07 -6.02
N ARG A 292 -12.50 -13.60 -5.70
CA ARG A 292 -13.70 -13.35 -6.50
C ARG A 292 -14.29 -11.98 -6.14
N PRO A 293 -14.48 -11.07 -7.13
CA PRO A 293 -15.07 -9.77 -6.86
C PRO A 293 -16.48 -9.84 -6.27
N PHE A 294 -16.86 -8.79 -5.56
CA PHE A 294 -18.24 -8.56 -5.16
C PHE A 294 -19.11 -8.40 -6.42
N ASP A 295 -20.24 -9.10 -6.45
CA ASP A 295 -21.23 -9.10 -7.53
C ASP A 295 -21.71 -7.66 -7.80
N SER A 296 -21.70 -7.26 -9.07
CA SER A 296 -22.09 -5.91 -9.53
C SER A 296 -21.40 -4.74 -8.84
N ARG A 297 -20.22 -4.97 -8.24
CA ARG A 297 -19.47 -3.91 -7.51
C ARG A 297 -20.30 -3.27 -6.40
N ASN A 298 -21.21 -4.06 -5.83
CA ASN A 298 -22.21 -3.59 -4.88
C ASN A 298 -22.11 -4.40 -3.59
N ILE A 299 -22.00 -3.69 -2.46
CA ILE A 299 -21.94 -4.26 -1.12
C ILE A 299 -23.16 -3.76 -0.36
N ASN A 300 -24.13 -4.64 -0.13
CA ASN A 300 -25.32 -4.35 0.66
C ASN A 300 -25.24 -5.12 1.97
N PHE A 301 -25.37 -4.43 3.10
CA PHE A 301 -25.38 -5.06 4.40
C PHE A 301 -26.29 -4.35 5.39
N VAL A 302 -26.64 -5.06 6.45
CA VAL A 302 -27.42 -4.56 7.58
C VAL A 302 -26.58 -4.69 8.84
N ILE A 303 -26.53 -3.62 9.63
CA ILE A 303 -26.11 -3.67 11.02
C ILE A 303 -27.37 -3.75 11.86
N ASN A 304 -27.63 -4.93 12.43
CA ASN A 304 -28.82 -5.19 13.23
C ASN A 304 -28.70 -4.51 14.60
N ASP A 305 -29.81 -4.01 15.13
CA ASP A 305 -29.88 -3.34 16.44
C ASP A 305 -28.90 -2.14 16.58
N ALA A 306 -28.55 -1.48 15.48
CA ALA A 306 -27.65 -0.33 15.36
C ALA A 306 -28.16 0.98 16.02
N SER A 307 -29.12 0.89 16.94
CA SER A 307 -29.66 2.03 17.67
C SER A 307 -28.56 2.85 18.38
N GLY A 308 -28.42 4.10 17.96
CA GLY A 308 -27.46 5.05 18.50
C GLY A 308 -26.08 5.04 17.85
N ILE A 309 -25.86 4.23 16.80
CA ILE A 309 -24.70 4.37 15.92
C ILE A 309 -24.99 5.46 14.90
N ASN A 310 -24.05 6.38 14.74
CA ASN A 310 -24.06 7.30 13.62
C ASN A 310 -23.19 6.73 12.49
N ILE A 311 -23.62 6.90 11.24
CA ILE A 311 -22.82 6.50 10.07
C ILE A 311 -21.46 7.22 10.03
N GLN A 312 -21.33 8.39 10.66
CA GLN A 312 -20.06 9.11 10.79
C GLN A 312 -19.08 8.46 11.78
N ASP A 313 -19.55 7.55 12.64
CA ASP A 313 -18.73 6.79 13.58
C ASP A 313 -18.26 5.45 12.97
N ILE A 314 -18.56 5.23 11.69
CA ILE A 314 -18.14 4.06 10.92
C ILE A 314 -17.12 4.50 9.88
N GLU A 315 -15.92 3.94 9.99
CA GLU A 315 -14.90 4.03 8.96
C GLU A 315 -15.04 2.87 7.98
N PHE A 316 -14.87 3.16 6.70
CA PHE A 316 -15.00 2.18 5.62
C PHE A 316 -13.70 2.10 4.84
N THR A 317 -13.23 0.88 4.58
CA THR A 317 -12.10 0.60 3.71
C THR A 317 -12.55 -0.38 2.64
N VAL A 318 -12.35 -0.04 1.37
CA VAL A 318 -12.82 -0.83 0.23
C VAL A 318 -11.64 -1.12 -0.68
N SER A 319 -11.41 -2.39 -0.97
CA SER A 319 -10.24 -2.84 -1.74
C SER A 319 -10.59 -3.11 -3.20
N SER A 320 -9.80 -2.55 -4.12
CA SER A 320 -9.87 -2.79 -5.56
C SER A 320 -9.40 -4.21 -5.94
N ASN A 321 -9.38 -4.52 -7.24
CA ASN A 321 -8.82 -5.77 -7.75
C ASN A 321 -7.32 -5.95 -7.41
N GLY A 322 -6.56 -4.84 -7.37
CA GLY A 322 -5.12 -4.86 -7.09
C GLY A 322 -4.79 -4.96 -5.59
N GLY A 323 -5.77 -4.74 -4.72
CA GLY A 323 -5.54 -4.53 -3.30
C GLY A 323 -5.34 -3.06 -2.91
N SER A 324 -5.52 -2.12 -3.86
CA SER A 324 -5.46 -0.68 -3.59
C SER A 324 -6.76 -0.15 -2.97
N ASP A 325 -6.67 0.98 -2.28
CA ASP A 325 -7.85 1.63 -1.70
C ASP A 325 -8.77 2.21 -2.78
N VAL A 326 -10.08 2.14 -2.53
CA VAL A 326 -11.13 2.74 -3.36
C VAL A 326 -11.74 3.90 -2.59
N GLU A 327 -11.63 5.12 -3.13
CA GLU A 327 -12.06 6.32 -2.41
C GLU A 327 -13.57 6.30 -2.13
N VAL A 328 -13.93 6.38 -0.85
CA VAL A 328 -15.32 6.24 -0.41
C VAL A 328 -15.98 7.62 -0.21
N ASN A 329 -17.08 7.85 -0.91
CA ASN A 329 -17.91 9.04 -0.79
C ASN A 329 -19.18 8.74 -0.01
N LEU A 330 -19.34 9.35 1.16
CA LEU A 330 -20.58 9.23 1.93
C LEU A 330 -21.63 10.22 1.42
N GLU A 331 -22.66 9.73 0.72
CA GLU A 331 -23.81 10.55 0.34
C GLU A 331 -24.79 10.68 1.52
N ALA A 332 -25.32 11.89 1.73
CA ALA A 332 -26.28 12.16 2.80
C ALA A 332 -27.55 11.31 2.63
N SER A 333 -28.06 10.76 3.75
CA SER A 333 -29.27 9.92 3.89
C SER A 333 -30.20 9.93 2.68
N GLY A 334 -30.09 8.89 1.86
CA GLY A 334 -30.56 8.95 0.49
C GLY A 334 -30.86 7.60 -0.15
N LEU A 335 -31.08 6.52 0.60
CA LEU A 335 -31.98 5.48 0.08
C LEU A 335 -33.39 6.07 0.16
N GLY A 336 -33.68 7.02 -0.74
CA GLY A 336 -35.05 7.15 -1.21
C GLY A 336 -35.48 5.73 -1.56
N SER A 337 -36.63 5.31 -1.03
CA SER A 337 -37.28 4.08 -1.45
C SER A 337 -37.58 4.19 -2.94
N GLU A 338 -36.56 4.01 -3.77
CA GLU A 338 -36.72 3.57 -5.12
C GLU A 338 -37.07 2.10 -4.99
N VAL A 339 -38.35 1.87 -4.67
CA VAL A 339 -39.01 0.67 -5.18
C VAL A 339 -38.57 0.59 -6.64
N PRO A 340 -37.79 -0.42 -7.03
CA PRO A 340 -37.25 -0.49 -8.37
C PRO A 340 -38.39 -0.26 -9.36
N GLU A 341 -38.24 0.69 -10.29
CA GLU A 341 -39.29 0.99 -11.28
C GLU A 341 -39.68 -0.29 -12.06
N TYR A 342 -38.77 -1.26 -12.07
CA TYR A 342 -38.93 -2.63 -12.52
C TYR A 342 -38.44 -3.63 -11.46
N TYR A 343 -39.25 -4.65 -11.14
CA TYR A 343 -38.86 -5.80 -10.30
C TYR A 343 -38.89 -7.10 -11.10
N GLY A 344 -37.88 -7.95 -10.92
CA GLY A 344 -37.65 -9.13 -11.75
C GLY A 344 -36.23 -9.22 -12.30
N LEU A 345 -36.01 -10.20 -13.18
CA LEU A 345 -34.78 -10.30 -13.98
C LEU A 345 -34.63 -9.02 -14.82
N SER A 346 -33.50 -8.33 -14.69
CA SER A 346 -33.20 -7.08 -15.42
C SER A 346 -32.16 -7.27 -16.50
N LYS A 347 -31.10 -8.06 -16.24
CA LYS A 347 -29.92 -8.14 -17.12
C LYS A 347 -29.30 -9.53 -17.13
N ILE A 348 -28.77 -9.92 -18.29
CA ILE A 348 -27.76 -10.99 -18.43
C ILE A 348 -26.67 -10.42 -19.33
N TYR A 349 -25.50 -10.13 -18.76
CA TYR A 349 -24.39 -9.52 -19.51
C TYR A 349 -23.02 -10.05 -19.04
N PRO A 350 -22.06 -10.30 -19.97
CA PRO A 350 -22.23 -10.29 -21.42
C PRO A 350 -23.24 -11.35 -21.89
N ASN A 351 -23.90 -11.15 -23.03
CA ASN A 351 -24.77 -12.16 -23.63
C ASN A 351 -24.84 -11.91 -25.15
N PRO A 352 -24.16 -12.71 -25.99
CA PRO A 352 -23.51 -13.98 -25.66
C PRO A 352 -22.28 -13.87 -24.73
N PHE A 353 -21.95 -14.95 -24.03
CA PHE A 353 -20.87 -14.99 -23.03
C PHE A 353 -19.92 -16.19 -23.18
N ASN A 354 -18.73 -16.09 -22.56
CA ASN A 354 -17.73 -17.16 -22.54
C ASN A 354 -16.75 -17.04 -21.33
N PRO A 355 -16.66 -18.03 -20.43
CA PRO A 355 -17.72 -18.95 -20.04
C PRO A 355 -18.63 -18.35 -18.95
N SER A 356 -18.39 -17.12 -18.50
CA SER A 356 -19.12 -16.48 -17.39
C SER A 356 -19.98 -15.31 -17.86
N THR A 357 -21.16 -15.15 -17.26
CA THR A 357 -22.04 -13.99 -17.41
C THR A 357 -22.54 -13.56 -16.04
N GLU A 358 -22.89 -12.29 -15.91
CA GLU A 358 -23.55 -11.73 -14.75
C GLU A 358 -25.06 -11.68 -14.98
N ILE A 359 -25.85 -11.99 -13.95
CA ILE A 359 -27.31 -12.03 -13.97
C ILE A 359 -27.83 -11.09 -12.89
N GLU A 360 -28.50 -10.04 -13.32
CA GLU A 360 -29.05 -9.00 -12.45
C GLU A 360 -30.57 -9.16 -12.33
N PHE A 361 -31.09 -8.95 -11.13
CA PHE A 361 -32.52 -8.89 -10.84
C PHE A 361 -32.81 -7.91 -9.72
N SER A 362 -34.06 -7.48 -9.59
CA SER A 362 -34.50 -6.54 -8.56
C SER A 362 -35.72 -7.05 -7.80
N LEU A 363 -35.76 -6.75 -6.50
CA LEU A 363 -36.81 -7.15 -5.57
C LEU A 363 -37.52 -5.92 -4.99
N PRO A 364 -38.86 -5.93 -4.91
CA PRO A 364 -39.62 -4.81 -4.37
C PRO A 364 -39.72 -4.82 -2.83
N TYR A 365 -39.43 -5.95 -2.20
CA TYR A 365 -39.44 -6.17 -0.74
C TYR A 365 -38.62 -7.43 -0.43
N ASP A 366 -38.24 -7.59 0.84
CA ASP A 366 -37.46 -8.73 1.32
C ASP A 366 -38.26 -10.04 1.18
N THR A 367 -37.72 -11.06 0.50
CA THR A 367 -38.39 -12.34 0.27
C THR A 367 -37.41 -13.47 -0.12
N ASN A 368 -37.89 -14.72 -0.14
CA ASN A 368 -37.14 -15.84 -0.69
C ASN A 368 -37.23 -15.89 -2.21
N ILE A 369 -36.10 -16.15 -2.86
CA ILE A 369 -35.97 -16.28 -4.31
C ILE A 369 -35.28 -17.58 -4.71
N SER A 370 -35.52 -17.99 -5.95
CA SER A 370 -34.80 -19.05 -6.64
C SER A 370 -34.33 -18.53 -8.00
N LEU A 371 -33.03 -18.64 -8.25
CA LEU A 371 -32.37 -18.31 -9.50
C LEU A 371 -31.71 -19.58 -10.05
N SER A 372 -32.27 -20.12 -11.12
CA SER A 372 -31.88 -21.43 -11.68
C SER A 372 -31.70 -21.38 -13.18
N VAL A 373 -30.92 -22.30 -13.74
CA VAL A 373 -30.61 -22.37 -15.16
C VAL A 373 -31.18 -23.65 -15.77
N TYR A 374 -31.80 -23.51 -16.94
CA TYR A 374 -32.41 -24.60 -17.69
C TYR A 374 -31.82 -24.68 -19.10
N ASP A 375 -31.70 -25.90 -19.62
CA ASP A 375 -31.36 -26.13 -21.03
C ASP A 375 -32.61 -26.01 -21.95
N LEU A 376 -32.42 -26.10 -23.27
CA LEU A 376 -33.50 -26.04 -24.25
C LEU A 376 -34.57 -27.14 -24.10
N SER A 377 -34.28 -28.23 -23.39
CA SER A 377 -35.25 -29.29 -23.10
C SER A 377 -36.09 -29.01 -21.86
N GLY A 378 -35.83 -27.90 -21.15
CA GLY A 378 -36.48 -27.54 -19.90
C GLY A 378 -35.95 -28.31 -18.70
N ARG A 379 -34.79 -28.97 -18.83
CA ARG A 379 -34.11 -29.61 -17.70
C ARG A 379 -33.29 -28.58 -16.95
N GLU A 380 -33.44 -28.54 -15.63
CA GLU A 380 -32.59 -27.74 -14.75
C GLU A 380 -31.16 -28.28 -14.80
N VAL A 381 -30.21 -27.41 -15.13
CA VAL A 381 -28.79 -27.75 -15.26
C VAL A 381 -27.93 -27.14 -14.16
N GLY A 382 -28.48 -26.20 -13.38
CA GLY A 382 -27.83 -25.65 -12.19
C GLY A 382 -28.73 -24.67 -11.44
N VAL A 383 -28.51 -24.56 -10.14
CA VAL A 383 -29.08 -23.51 -9.28
C VAL A 383 -27.97 -22.51 -9.00
N ILE A 384 -28.20 -21.24 -9.31
CA ILE A 384 -27.24 -20.15 -9.07
C ILE A 384 -27.40 -19.66 -7.63
N PHE A 385 -28.65 -19.43 -7.20
CA PHE A 385 -28.96 -19.05 -5.84
C PHE A 385 -30.36 -19.54 -5.44
N GLU A 386 -30.52 -19.97 -4.20
CA GLU A 386 -31.83 -20.27 -3.60
C GLU A 386 -31.80 -19.88 -2.12
N GLY A 387 -32.65 -18.94 -1.72
CA GLY A 387 -32.64 -18.40 -0.36
C GLY A 387 -33.29 -17.03 -0.22
N PHE A 388 -33.12 -16.43 0.96
CA PHE A 388 -33.64 -15.12 1.30
C PHE A 388 -32.81 -14.01 0.66
N GLN A 389 -33.47 -12.94 0.21
CA GLN A 389 -32.88 -11.74 -0.36
C GLN A 389 -33.69 -10.51 0.06
N THR A 390 -33.02 -9.38 0.32
CA THR A 390 -33.73 -8.14 0.66
C THR A 390 -34.29 -7.45 -0.59
N SER A 391 -35.10 -6.42 -0.39
CA SER A 391 -35.46 -5.47 -1.43
C SER A 391 -34.21 -4.79 -2.03
N GLY A 392 -34.30 -4.39 -3.29
CA GLY A 392 -33.20 -3.76 -4.03
C GLY A 392 -32.74 -4.54 -5.26
N VAL A 393 -31.63 -4.12 -5.84
CA VAL A 393 -31.01 -4.74 -7.01
C VAL A 393 -29.94 -5.74 -6.54
N HIS A 394 -29.94 -6.91 -7.15
CA HIS A 394 -29.05 -8.03 -6.86
C HIS A 394 -28.43 -8.54 -8.14
N SER A 395 -27.24 -9.09 -8.01
CA SER A 395 -26.54 -9.70 -9.12
C SER A 395 -25.82 -10.95 -8.69
N TYR A 396 -25.73 -11.92 -9.60
CA TYR A 396 -25.02 -13.17 -9.40
C TYR A 396 -24.25 -13.54 -10.67
N GLN A 397 -22.99 -13.91 -10.51
CA GLN A 397 -22.22 -14.48 -11.62
C GLN A 397 -22.57 -15.96 -11.85
N TRP A 398 -22.82 -16.33 -13.12
CA TRP A 398 -22.95 -17.71 -13.55
C TRP A 398 -21.76 -18.13 -14.43
N ASN A 399 -20.90 -19.01 -13.89
CA ASN A 399 -19.82 -19.65 -14.62
C ASN A 399 -20.30 -20.96 -15.29
N ALA A 400 -20.38 -20.95 -16.62
CA ALA A 400 -20.88 -22.06 -17.42
C ALA A 400 -19.77 -22.91 -18.08
N SER A 401 -18.55 -22.86 -17.55
CA SER A 401 -17.37 -23.56 -18.12
C SER A 401 -17.58 -25.07 -18.32
N GLN A 402 -18.38 -25.70 -17.46
CA GLN A 402 -18.74 -27.12 -17.51
C GLN A 402 -19.85 -27.47 -18.53
N PHE A 403 -20.51 -26.48 -19.13
CA PHE A 403 -21.62 -26.69 -20.07
C PHE A 403 -21.18 -26.49 -21.54
N PRO A 404 -21.81 -27.19 -22.51
CA PRO A 404 -21.52 -26.99 -23.94
C PRO A 404 -22.04 -25.64 -24.46
N SER A 405 -21.40 -25.08 -25.49
CA SER A 405 -21.94 -23.90 -26.20
C SER A 405 -23.39 -24.16 -26.63
N GLY A 406 -24.26 -23.20 -26.38
CA GLY A 406 -25.70 -23.41 -26.55
C GLY A 406 -26.55 -22.29 -25.97
N VAL A 407 -27.86 -22.50 -26.05
CA VAL A 407 -28.86 -21.61 -25.48
C VAL A 407 -29.35 -22.18 -24.16
N TYR A 408 -29.38 -21.34 -23.15
CA TYR A 408 -29.87 -21.61 -21.82
C TYR A 408 -30.95 -20.60 -21.44
N TYR A 409 -31.77 -20.95 -20.46
CA TYR A 409 -32.75 -20.06 -19.87
C TYR A 409 -32.47 -19.92 -18.38
N VAL A 410 -32.15 -18.71 -17.95
CA VAL A 410 -32.12 -18.36 -16.54
C VAL A 410 -33.56 -18.10 -16.11
N LYS A 411 -34.00 -18.74 -15.04
CA LYS A 411 -35.32 -18.62 -14.45
C LYS A 411 -35.17 -18.01 -13.07
N PHE A 412 -35.82 -16.87 -12.85
CA PHE A 412 -35.92 -16.20 -11.56
C PHE A 412 -37.33 -16.37 -11.04
N GLN A 413 -37.45 -16.75 -9.77
CA GLN A 413 -38.72 -16.95 -9.10
C GLN A 413 -38.67 -16.34 -7.71
N PHE A 414 -39.67 -15.52 -7.37
CA PHE A 414 -39.91 -15.01 -6.03
C PHE A 414 -41.41 -15.02 -5.78
N ASP A 415 -41.84 -15.40 -4.58
CA ASP A 415 -43.25 -15.68 -4.28
C ASP A 415 -43.94 -16.54 -5.36
N ASN A 416 -44.95 -15.98 -6.05
CA ASN A 416 -45.67 -16.60 -7.16
C ASN A 416 -45.26 -16.04 -8.54
N GLN A 417 -44.27 -15.14 -8.59
CA GLN A 417 -43.77 -14.57 -9.84
C GLN A 417 -42.68 -15.45 -10.42
N VAL A 418 -42.76 -15.72 -11.72
CA VAL A 418 -41.72 -16.47 -12.45
C VAL A 418 -41.37 -15.67 -13.69
N GLN A 419 -40.08 -15.41 -13.86
CA GLN A 419 -39.53 -14.77 -15.04
C GLN A 419 -38.39 -15.61 -15.60
N SER A 420 -38.11 -15.45 -16.89
CA SER A 420 -37.01 -16.14 -17.53
C SER A 420 -36.36 -15.30 -18.62
N MET A 421 -35.04 -15.39 -18.73
CA MET A 421 -34.24 -14.73 -19.76
C MET A 421 -33.33 -15.73 -20.47
N LYS A 422 -33.14 -15.50 -21.77
CA LYS A 422 -32.30 -16.34 -22.61
C LYS A 422 -30.83 -15.96 -22.42
N ALA A 423 -29.97 -16.91 -22.10
CA ALA A 423 -28.52 -16.77 -22.06
C ALA A 423 -27.87 -17.59 -23.19
N VAL A 424 -26.88 -17.04 -23.87
CA VAL A 424 -26.19 -17.69 -25.01
C VAL A 424 -24.72 -17.90 -24.68
N LEU A 425 -24.34 -19.15 -24.41
CA LEU A 425 -22.95 -19.53 -24.18
C LEU A 425 -22.26 -19.82 -25.52
N MET A 426 -21.14 -19.14 -25.80
CA MET A 426 -20.31 -19.37 -26.98
C MET A 426 -18.85 -19.55 -26.59
N LYS A 427 -18.39 -20.80 -26.53
CA LYS A 427 -16.97 -21.14 -26.36
C LYS A 427 -16.13 -20.87 -27.60
#